data_AF-A0A2G8JER1-F1
#
_entry.id   AF-A0A2G8JER1-F1
#
_cell.length_a   1.000
_cell.length_b   1.000
_cell.length_c   1.000
_cell.angle_alpha   90.00
_cell.angle_beta   90.00
_cell.angle_gamma   90.00
#
_symmetry.space_group_name_H-M   'P 1'
#
loop_
_entity.id
_entity.type
_entity.pdbx_description
1 polymer ?
#
loop_
_entity_poly.entity_id
_entity_poly.type
_entity_poly.pdbx_seq_one_letter_code
_entity_poly.pdbx_strand_id
1 'polypeptide(L)'
;MQSCNCGRGQSVTTSFYNHSSLPARMLAKDGKCKSFDNRADGYSRGEGVGIVVLKSLKKALEDGDRIHAVIRGGAINNDGRTNGITTPNTDAQVSLLKRAYESAKISPQEVPYVEAHGTGTQAGDAAELTAIGSVLGIGRSEHYPPLTIGSVKANFGHTEGAAGVASVIKLCLVLQKRQIPKLVHFQIRNEKVDWENFQINLPTDSVEWPQKSKNVAGCSSFGFGGANAHLVLEAPPNNRKPSQREDDSRNDIYPTVHFCPLRV
;
A
#
# COMPACT_ATOMS: atom_id res chain seq x y z
N MET A 1 -19.88 27.24 12.64
CA MET A 1 -18.99 26.63 11.64
C MET A 1 -19.74 25.49 10.98
N GLN A 2 -20.12 25.67 9.71
CA GLN A 2 -21.04 24.78 8.99
C GLN A 2 -20.44 23.39 8.81
N SER A 3 -21.12 22.40 9.36
CA SER A 3 -20.94 20.99 9.05
C SER A 3 -21.46 20.71 7.63
N CYS A 4 -20.55 20.49 6.67
CA CYS A 4 -20.92 19.93 5.38
C CYS A 4 -21.24 18.44 5.55
N ASN A 5 -22.52 18.14 5.78
CA ASN A 5 -23.07 16.80 5.79
C ASN A 5 -23.42 16.42 4.35
N CYS A 6 -22.42 16.05 3.54
CA CYS A 6 -22.66 15.60 2.17
C CYS A 6 -23.03 14.11 2.18
N GLY A 7 -24.34 13.85 2.25
CA GLY A 7 -24.91 12.53 2.03
C GLY A 7 -24.87 12.14 0.54
N ARG A 8 -24.68 10.83 0.30
CA ARG A 8 -24.77 10.13 -0.99
C ARG A 8 -23.66 10.44 -2.01
N GLY A 9 -22.42 10.09 -1.69
CA GLY A 9 -21.38 9.91 -2.69
C GLY A 9 -20.93 8.45 -2.72
N GLN A 10 -21.34 7.69 -3.74
CA GLN A 10 -20.53 6.56 -4.20
C GLN A 10 -19.40 7.18 -5.01
N SER A 11 -18.17 7.15 -4.51
CA SER A 11 -17.01 7.57 -5.30
C SER A 11 -16.43 6.34 -5.99
N VAL A 12 -16.31 6.40 -7.31
CA VAL A 12 -15.67 5.38 -8.14
C VAL A 12 -14.33 5.96 -8.60
N THR A 13 -13.24 5.42 -8.07
CA THR A 13 -11.91 5.77 -8.59
C THR A 13 -11.55 4.79 -9.69
N THR A 14 -11.51 5.26 -10.94
CA THR A 14 -10.98 4.52 -12.08
C THR A 14 -9.59 5.07 -12.40
N SER A 15 -8.66 4.20 -12.79
CA SER A 15 -7.36 4.63 -13.30
C SER A 15 -7.05 3.89 -14.59
N PHE A 16 -6.74 4.67 -15.63
CA PHE A 16 -6.44 4.21 -16.98
C PHE A 16 -4.99 4.54 -17.31
N TYR A 17 -4.34 3.65 -18.07
CA TYR A 17 -2.98 3.85 -18.55
C TYR A 17 -2.96 4.22 -20.04
N ASN A 18 -2.12 5.19 -20.41
CA ASN A 18 -1.80 5.57 -21.79
C ASN A 18 -0.27 5.63 -21.94
N HIS A 19 0.25 5.14 -23.07
CA HIS A 19 1.68 5.07 -23.39
C HIS A 19 2.39 6.42 -23.17
N SER A 20 3.19 6.52 -22.10
CA SER A 20 4.17 7.60 -21.95
C SER A 20 5.57 7.07 -22.19
N SER A 21 6.38 7.78 -22.97
CA SER A 21 7.79 7.48 -23.21
C SER A 21 8.63 8.02 -22.04
N LEU A 22 8.87 7.19 -21.02
CA LEU A 22 9.77 7.55 -19.92
C LEU A 22 11.23 7.31 -20.33
N PRO A 23 12.17 8.16 -19.88
CA PRO A 23 13.58 8.01 -20.22
C PRO A 23 14.11 6.64 -19.75
N ALA A 24 14.82 5.95 -20.65
CA ALA A 24 15.27 4.56 -20.50
C ALA A 24 16.11 4.24 -19.24
N ARG A 25 16.56 5.26 -18.47
CA ARG A 25 17.38 5.08 -17.26
C ARG A 25 16.61 4.68 -16.00
N MET A 26 15.29 4.65 -16.01
CA MET A 26 14.50 4.26 -14.82
C MET A 26 14.03 2.79 -14.84
N LEU A 27 14.23 2.10 -15.96
CA LEU A 27 13.80 0.71 -16.12
C LEU A 27 14.87 -0.26 -15.61
N ALA A 28 14.43 -1.27 -14.86
CA ALA A 28 15.30 -2.37 -14.45
C ALA A 28 15.74 -3.18 -15.68
N LYS A 29 17.02 -3.57 -15.75
CA LYS A 29 17.57 -4.30 -16.90
C LYS A 29 16.93 -5.68 -17.09
N ASP A 30 16.52 -6.29 -15.99
CA ASP A 30 15.89 -7.61 -15.93
C ASP A 30 14.36 -7.54 -15.90
N GLY A 31 13.78 -6.34 -16.03
CA GLY A 31 12.34 -6.13 -16.02
C GLY A 31 11.68 -6.53 -14.70
N LYS A 32 12.37 -6.36 -13.55
CA LYS A 32 11.81 -6.68 -12.22
C LYS A 32 11.89 -5.48 -11.28
N CYS A 33 10.80 -5.21 -10.57
CA CYS A 33 10.83 -4.32 -9.41
C CYS A 33 11.47 -5.07 -8.23
N LYS A 34 12.77 -4.88 -8.01
CA LYS A 34 13.51 -5.46 -6.87
C LYS A 34 13.35 -4.60 -5.62
N SER A 35 12.10 -4.35 -5.21
CA SER A 35 11.76 -3.43 -4.13
C SER A 35 12.57 -3.74 -2.87
N PHE A 36 13.27 -2.72 -2.36
CA PHE A 36 14.06 -2.73 -1.14
C PHE A 36 15.32 -3.62 -1.15
N ASP A 37 15.63 -4.25 -2.27
CA ASP A 37 16.82 -5.07 -2.43
C ASP A 37 18.05 -4.20 -2.78
N ASN A 38 19.24 -4.56 -2.30
CA ASN A 38 20.48 -3.84 -2.65
C ASN A 38 20.78 -3.81 -4.16
N ARG A 39 20.24 -4.77 -4.92
CA ARG A 39 20.39 -4.92 -6.38
C ARG A 39 19.33 -4.16 -7.18
N ALA A 40 18.51 -3.35 -6.51
CA ALA A 40 17.55 -2.43 -7.13
C ALA A 40 18.21 -1.52 -8.17
N ASP A 41 17.82 -1.66 -9.45
CA ASP A 41 18.38 -0.94 -10.59
C ASP A 41 17.31 -0.21 -11.43
N GLY A 42 16.07 -0.15 -10.95
CA GLY A 42 14.94 0.44 -11.66
C GLY A 42 13.65 -0.31 -11.40
N TYR A 43 12.58 0.09 -12.10
CA TYR A 43 11.30 -0.59 -12.02
C TYR A 43 10.97 -1.31 -13.34
N SER A 44 10.07 -2.28 -13.25
CA SER A 44 9.43 -2.91 -14.40
C SER A 44 8.09 -2.25 -14.67
N ARG A 45 7.71 -2.09 -15.95
CA ARG A 45 6.37 -1.61 -16.28
C ARG A 45 5.34 -2.70 -16.04
N GLY A 46 4.17 -2.28 -15.55
CA GLY A 46 2.99 -3.12 -15.44
C GLY A 46 1.79 -2.42 -16.08
N GLU A 47 0.77 -3.21 -16.35
CA GLU A 47 -0.54 -2.71 -16.78
C GLU A 47 -1.59 -3.12 -15.75
N GLY A 48 -2.63 -2.31 -15.61
CA GLY A 48 -3.71 -2.66 -14.69
C GLY A 48 -4.82 -1.63 -14.68
N VAL A 49 -6.02 -2.13 -14.44
CA VAL A 49 -7.19 -1.33 -14.10
C VAL A 49 -7.72 -1.83 -12.76
N GLY A 50 -8.02 -0.89 -11.87
CA GLY A 50 -8.57 -1.20 -10.56
C GLY A 50 -9.66 -0.19 -10.24
N ILE A 51 -10.73 -0.67 -9.61
CA ILE A 51 -11.87 0.14 -9.22
C ILE A 51 -12.20 -0.18 -7.76
N VAL A 52 -12.36 0.87 -6.97
CA VAL A 52 -12.92 0.77 -5.62
C VAL A 52 -14.13 1.70 -5.53
N VAL A 53 -15.16 1.24 -4.84
CA VAL A 53 -16.36 2.01 -4.55
C VAL A 53 -16.31 2.43 -3.09
N LEU A 54 -16.32 3.74 -2.86
CA LEU A 54 -16.28 4.30 -1.51
C LEU A 54 -17.66 4.74 -1.07
N LYS A 55 -17.95 4.50 0.20
CA LYS A 55 -19.19 4.89 0.87
C LYS A 55 -18.87 5.18 2.34
N SER A 56 -19.62 6.10 2.95
CA SER A 56 -19.46 6.31 4.40
C SER A 56 -19.79 5.02 5.14
N LEU A 57 -18.97 4.67 6.15
CA LEU A 57 -19.13 3.42 6.91
C LEU A 57 -20.55 3.28 7.48
N LYS A 58 -21.09 4.37 8.03
CA LYS A 58 -22.47 4.41 8.55
C LYS A 58 -23.49 3.96 7.49
N LYS A 59 -23.42 4.50 6.28
CA LYS A 59 -24.39 4.18 5.22
C LYS A 59 -24.14 2.80 4.60
N ALA A 60 -22.90 2.34 4.56
CA ALA A 60 -22.57 0.97 4.16
C ALA A 60 -23.19 -0.05 5.14
N LEU A 61 -23.10 0.22 6.44
CA LEU A 61 -23.71 -0.61 7.48
C LEU A 61 -25.25 -0.57 7.44
N GLU A 62 -25.85 0.62 7.28
CA GLU A 62 -27.30 0.79 7.16
C GLU A 62 -27.88 0.04 5.95
N ASP A 63 -27.20 0.09 4.82
CA ASP A 63 -27.67 -0.54 3.58
C ASP A 63 -27.27 -2.03 3.48
N GLY A 64 -26.53 -2.55 4.47
CA GLY A 64 -26.10 -3.96 4.48
C GLY A 64 -25.02 -4.29 3.44
N ASP A 65 -24.25 -3.30 3.00
CA ASP A 65 -23.21 -3.50 1.98
C ASP A 65 -22.07 -4.40 2.49
N ARG A 66 -21.45 -5.13 1.58
CA ARG A 66 -20.18 -5.81 1.86
C ARG A 66 -19.06 -4.78 2.00
N ILE A 67 -18.49 -4.69 3.21
CA ILE A 67 -17.35 -3.80 3.51
C ILE A 67 -16.06 -4.61 3.37
N HIS A 68 -15.17 -4.18 2.46
CA HIS A 68 -13.88 -4.85 2.25
C HIS A 68 -12.79 -4.36 3.23
N ALA A 69 -12.80 -3.08 3.55
CA ALA A 69 -11.93 -2.40 4.50
C ALA A 69 -12.53 -1.01 4.82
N VAL A 70 -12.00 -0.33 5.82
CA VAL A 70 -12.37 1.04 6.20
C VAL A 70 -11.17 1.96 6.01
N ILE A 71 -11.30 3.04 5.24
CA ILE A 71 -10.28 4.09 5.19
C ILE A 71 -10.43 4.93 6.47
N ARG A 72 -9.44 4.86 7.35
CA ARG A 72 -9.43 5.57 8.63
C ARG A 72 -8.94 7.00 8.50
N GLY A 73 -8.05 7.25 7.55
CA GLY A 73 -7.50 8.56 7.27
C GLY A 73 -6.43 8.47 6.19
N GLY A 74 -5.83 9.62 5.89
CA GLY A 74 -4.78 9.71 4.90
C GLY A 74 -4.26 11.14 4.78
N ALA A 75 -3.21 11.31 3.98
CA ALA A 75 -2.66 12.61 3.69
C ALA A 75 -2.12 12.64 2.25
N ILE A 76 -1.98 13.86 1.73
CA ILE A 76 -1.25 14.17 0.50
C ILE A 76 -0.30 15.34 0.77
N ASN A 77 0.84 15.36 0.08
CA ASN A 77 1.75 16.51 0.04
C ASN A 77 2.60 16.49 -1.24
N ASN A 78 3.65 17.31 -1.28
CA ASN A 78 4.59 17.35 -2.38
C ASN A 78 6.04 17.43 -1.88
N ASP A 79 6.97 16.85 -2.63
CA ASP A 79 8.41 16.87 -2.35
C ASP A 79 9.03 18.27 -2.39
N GLY A 80 8.39 19.21 -3.08
CA GLY A 80 8.84 20.60 -3.21
C GLY A 80 10.10 20.71 -4.07
N ARG A 81 11.04 21.55 -3.67
CA ARG A 81 12.30 21.75 -4.39
C ARG A 81 13.31 20.68 -3.98
N THR A 82 13.70 19.84 -4.93
CA THR A 82 14.73 18.80 -4.78
C THR A 82 15.83 18.96 -5.84
N ASN A 83 16.88 18.13 -5.79
CA ASN A 83 18.03 18.18 -6.73
C ASN A 83 17.72 17.75 -8.17
N GLY A 84 16.45 17.44 -8.46
CA GLY A 84 15.94 17.10 -9.78
C GLY A 84 14.49 16.67 -9.64
N ILE A 85 13.67 16.89 -10.65
CA ILE A 85 12.21 16.65 -10.58
C ILE A 85 11.82 15.26 -10.08
N THR A 86 12.72 14.27 -10.25
CA THR A 86 12.51 12.86 -9.92
C THR A 86 13.17 12.44 -8.60
N THR A 87 13.88 13.35 -7.94
CA THR A 87 14.61 13.06 -6.70
C THR A 87 13.61 13.09 -5.55
N PRO A 88 13.40 11.97 -4.83
CA PRO A 88 12.46 11.93 -3.72
C PRO A 88 12.93 12.79 -2.54
N ASN A 89 11.99 13.26 -1.72
CA ASN A 89 12.27 13.99 -0.50
C ASN A 89 11.85 13.18 0.74
N THR A 90 12.84 12.63 1.46
CA THR A 90 12.60 11.82 2.67
C THR A 90 11.84 12.58 3.75
N ASP A 91 12.14 13.86 3.98
CA ASP A 91 11.46 14.66 5.01
C ASP A 91 10.00 14.94 4.64
N ALA A 92 9.72 15.14 3.34
CA ALA A 92 8.35 15.25 2.85
C ALA A 92 7.58 13.94 3.08
N GLN A 93 8.20 12.78 2.85
CA GLN A 93 7.58 11.49 3.12
C GLN A 93 7.36 11.24 4.63
N VAL A 94 8.30 11.63 5.50
CA VAL A 94 8.12 11.59 6.96
C VAL A 94 6.94 12.46 7.39
N SER A 95 6.86 13.69 6.89
CA SER A 95 5.76 14.62 7.17
C SER A 95 4.41 14.06 6.71
N LEU A 96 4.38 13.45 5.51
CA LEU A 96 3.20 12.79 4.96
C LEU A 96 2.70 11.68 5.88
N LEU A 97 3.59 10.77 6.27
CA LEU A 97 3.27 9.63 7.14
C LEU A 97 2.72 10.11 8.48
N LYS A 98 3.41 11.05 9.15
CA LYS A 98 2.93 11.63 10.43
C LYS A 98 1.52 12.19 10.31
N ARG A 99 1.25 13.00 9.27
CA ARG A 99 -0.08 13.58 9.02
C ARG A 99 -1.15 12.52 8.72
N ALA A 100 -0.81 11.48 7.97
CA ALA A 100 -1.76 10.42 7.64
C ALA A 100 -2.18 9.62 8.90
N TYR A 101 -1.23 9.27 9.76
CA TYR A 101 -1.53 8.55 11.01
C TYR A 101 -2.24 9.43 12.05
N GLU A 102 -1.91 10.71 12.13
CA GLU A 102 -2.65 11.69 12.93
C GLU A 102 -4.10 11.81 12.45
N SER A 103 -4.32 11.99 11.14
CA SER A 103 -5.66 12.02 10.53
C SER A 103 -6.46 10.75 10.82
N ALA A 104 -5.80 9.59 10.77
CA ALA A 104 -6.41 8.28 11.04
C ALA A 104 -6.69 8.03 12.54
N LYS A 105 -6.07 8.81 13.44
CA LYS A 105 -6.03 8.60 14.89
C LYS A 105 -5.51 7.20 15.24
N ILE A 106 -4.44 6.78 14.58
CA ILE A 106 -3.76 5.49 14.80
C ILE A 106 -2.34 5.78 15.24
N SER A 107 -1.90 5.14 16.33
CA SER A 107 -0.50 5.27 16.75
C SER A 107 0.39 4.48 15.79
N PRO A 108 1.52 5.04 15.31
CA PRO A 108 2.41 4.35 14.37
C PRO A 108 2.87 2.96 14.83
N GLN A 109 3.11 2.77 16.13
CA GLN A 109 3.56 1.48 16.67
C GLN A 109 2.51 0.37 16.53
N GLU A 110 1.22 0.74 16.42
CA GLU A 110 0.11 -0.22 16.28
C GLU A 110 -0.04 -0.76 14.86
N VAL A 111 0.74 -0.23 13.91
CA VAL A 111 0.68 -0.61 12.50
C VAL A 111 1.66 -1.77 12.27
N PRO A 112 1.18 -2.98 11.94
CA PRO A 112 2.05 -4.11 11.66
C PRO A 112 2.50 -4.19 10.19
N TYR A 113 1.80 -3.51 9.27
CA TYR A 113 2.06 -3.63 7.83
C TYR A 113 1.97 -2.30 7.07
N VAL A 114 2.94 -2.07 6.19
CA VAL A 114 2.88 -1.03 5.15
C VAL A 114 3.07 -1.64 3.77
N GLU A 115 2.11 -1.37 2.90
CA GLU A 115 2.22 -1.56 1.46
C GLU A 115 2.85 -0.31 0.85
N ALA A 116 4.16 -0.37 0.69
CA ALA A 116 4.97 0.75 0.25
C ALA A 116 4.82 1.04 -1.25
N HIS A 117 5.31 2.19 -1.69
CA HIS A 117 5.46 2.51 -3.09
C HIS A 117 6.48 1.57 -3.74
N GLY A 118 7.67 1.39 -3.16
CA GLY A 118 8.65 0.34 -3.43
C GLY A 118 8.85 0.02 -4.90
N THR A 119 9.46 0.94 -5.66
CA THR A 119 9.64 0.79 -7.11
C THR A 119 10.82 -0.09 -7.49
N GLY A 120 11.74 -0.38 -6.58
CA GLY A 120 12.99 -1.08 -6.93
C GLY A 120 14.06 -0.10 -7.45
N THR A 121 13.97 1.17 -7.07
CA THR A 121 15.01 2.16 -7.39
C THR A 121 15.92 2.35 -6.19
N GLN A 122 17.25 2.32 -6.39
CA GLN A 122 18.18 2.33 -5.26
C GLN A 122 18.03 3.54 -4.34
N ALA A 123 17.82 4.74 -4.90
CA ALA A 123 17.63 5.97 -4.13
C ALA A 123 16.21 6.10 -3.56
N GLY A 124 15.18 5.75 -4.34
CA GLY A 124 13.78 5.83 -3.91
C GLY A 124 13.46 4.87 -2.78
N ASP A 125 13.91 3.62 -2.90
CA ASP A 125 13.66 2.60 -1.89
C ASP A 125 14.39 2.91 -0.56
N ALA A 126 15.61 3.47 -0.62
CA ALA A 126 16.33 3.90 0.58
C ALA A 126 15.64 5.10 1.27
N ALA A 127 15.22 6.10 0.50
CA ALA A 127 14.46 7.24 1.02
C ALA A 127 13.14 6.80 1.67
N GLU A 128 12.40 5.92 1.00
CA GLU A 128 11.12 5.41 1.50
C GLU A 128 11.28 4.57 2.77
N LEU A 129 12.22 3.63 2.81
CA LEU A 129 12.48 2.85 4.02
C LEU A 129 12.93 3.72 5.19
N THR A 130 13.73 4.75 4.92
CA THR A 130 14.15 5.71 5.94
C THR A 130 12.95 6.48 6.49
N ALA A 131 12.05 6.96 5.63
CA ALA A 131 10.85 7.67 6.04
C ALA A 131 9.89 6.78 6.85
N ILE A 132 9.63 5.57 6.37
CA ILE A 132 8.80 4.59 7.06
C ILE A 132 9.41 4.19 8.40
N GLY A 133 10.70 3.83 8.42
CA GLY A 133 11.43 3.48 9.63
C GLY A 133 11.41 4.58 10.68
N SER A 134 11.62 5.83 10.26
CA SER A 134 11.63 6.99 11.16
C SER A 134 10.28 7.26 11.84
N VAL A 135 9.16 6.87 11.22
CA VAL A 135 7.81 7.13 11.77
C VAL A 135 7.23 5.91 12.46
N LEU A 136 7.44 4.72 11.90
CA LEU A 136 6.74 3.48 12.26
C LEU A 136 7.67 2.39 12.82
N GLY A 137 8.97 2.49 12.54
CA GLY A 137 9.99 1.49 12.89
C GLY A 137 10.78 1.76 14.16
N ILE A 138 10.74 3.00 14.69
CA ILE A 138 11.44 3.37 15.93
C ILE A 138 10.57 3.09 17.16
N GLY A 139 11.22 2.61 18.24
CA GLY A 139 10.60 2.53 19.56
C GLY A 139 9.44 1.53 19.65
N ARG A 140 9.39 0.54 18.75
CA ARG A 140 8.46 -0.58 18.87
C ARG A 140 8.87 -1.42 20.08
N SER A 141 7.92 -1.70 20.97
CA SER A 141 8.15 -2.52 22.17
C SER A 141 8.10 -4.01 21.81
N GLU A 142 8.50 -4.88 22.73
CA GLU A 142 8.39 -6.35 22.57
C GLU A 142 6.94 -6.81 22.29
N HIS A 143 5.94 -5.98 22.60
CA HIS A 143 4.54 -6.27 22.34
C HIS A 143 4.11 -6.02 20.88
N TYR A 144 4.90 -5.26 20.11
CA TYR A 144 4.67 -4.99 18.70
C TYR A 144 5.81 -5.59 17.88
N PRO A 145 5.56 -6.63 17.06
CA PRO A 145 6.62 -7.19 16.23
C PRO A 145 7.15 -6.13 15.24
N PRO A 146 8.34 -6.37 14.64
CA PRO A 146 8.88 -5.50 13.62
C PRO A 146 7.85 -5.16 12.54
N LEU A 147 7.86 -3.90 12.10
CA LEU A 147 6.98 -3.44 11.04
C LEU A 147 7.27 -4.23 9.76
N THR A 148 6.28 -4.93 9.24
CA THR A 148 6.45 -5.63 7.95
C THR A 148 6.18 -4.66 6.80
N ILE A 149 7.05 -4.65 5.80
CA ILE A 149 6.91 -3.80 4.61
C ILE A 149 6.90 -4.68 3.36
N GLY A 150 6.01 -4.37 2.42
CA GLY A 150 6.01 -5.01 1.10
C GLY A 150 5.65 -4.03 -0.01
N SER A 151 5.69 -4.51 -1.24
CA SER A 151 5.24 -3.78 -2.42
C SER A 151 4.63 -4.76 -3.42
N VAL A 152 3.46 -4.41 -3.96
CA VAL A 152 2.78 -5.18 -5.00
C VAL A 152 3.52 -5.08 -6.34
N LYS A 153 4.33 -4.02 -6.55
CA LYS A 153 5.07 -3.81 -7.79
C LYS A 153 6.10 -4.90 -8.04
N ALA A 154 6.59 -5.55 -6.98
CA ALA A 154 7.47 -6.70 -7.10
C ALA A 154 6.79 -7.88 -7.84
N ASN A 155 5.46 -8.01 -7.77
CA ASN A 155 4.73 -9.12 -8.38
C ASN A 155 4.42 -8.94 -9.87
N PHE A 156 4.01 -7.74 -10.28
CA PHE A 156 3.52 -7.50 -11.64
C PHE A 156 3.93 -6.14 -12.23
N GLY A 157 5.00 -5.56 -11.69
CA GLY A 157 5.53 -4.29 -12.16
C GLY A 157 4.74 -3.09 -11.67
N HIS A 158 5.19 -1.92 -12.09
CA HIS A 158 4.60 -0.64 -11.77
C HIS A 158 3.49 -0.31 -12.77
N THR A 159 2.24 -0.41 -12.33
CA THR A 159 1.04 -0.08 -13.12
C THR A 159 0.77 1.42 -13.23
N GLU A 160 1.79 2.25 -12.95
CA GLU A 160 1.79 3.72 -13.03
C GLU A 160 0.52 4.36 -12.43
N GLY A 161 -0.38 4.86 -13.26
CA GLY A 161 -1.64 5.48 -12.81
C GLY A 161 -2.47 4.56 -11.90
N ALA A 162 -2.43 3.24 -12.11
CA ALA A 162 -3.20 2.27 -11.33
C ALA A 162 -2.44 1.73 -10.10
N ALA A 163 -1.21 2.17 -9.83
CA ALA A 163 -0.39 1.61 -8.77
C ALA A 163 -1.01 1.79 -7.37
N GLY A 164 -1.58 2.98 -7.10
CA GLY A 164 -2.22 3.25 -5.81
C GLY A 164 -3.43 2.35 -5.55
N VAL A 165 -4.32 2.17 -6.55
CA VAL A 165 -5.50 1.31 -6.38
C VAL A 165 -5.12 -0.17 -6.30
N ALA A 166 -4.07 -0.61 -7.00
CA ALA A 166 -3.55 -1.97 -6.85
C ALA A 166 -3.05 -2.25 -5.43
N SER A 167 -2.32 -1.30 -4.83
CA SER A 167 -1.88 -1.38 -3.41
C SER A 167 -3.07 -1.41 -2.45
N VAL A 168 -4.11 -0.60 -2.67
CA VAL A 168 -5.35 -0.64 -1.87
C VAL A 168 -6.04 -1.99 -1.95
N ILE A 169 -6.17 -2.57 -3.16
CA ILE A 169 -6.76 -3.89 -3.36
C ILE A 169 -5.96 -4.97 -2.62
N LYS A 170 -4.62 -4.95 -2.73
CA LYS A 170 -3.76 -5.86 -1.97
C LYS A 170 -3.97 -5.72 -0.47
N LEU A 171 -4.04 -4.49 0.06
CA LEU A 171 -4.29 -4.26 1.49
C LEU A 171 -5.63 -4.84 1.95
N CYS A 172 -6.70 -4.64 1.18
CA CYS A 172 -8.00 -5.25 1.48
C CYS A 172 -7.89 -6.78 1.60
N LEU A 173 -7.17 -7.43 0.68
CA LEU A 173 -6.95 -8.88 0.71
C LEU A 173 -6.10 -9.32 1.90
N VAL A 174 -5.03 -8.59 2.22
CA VAL A 174 -4.15 -8.86 3.37
C VAL A 174 -4.93 -8.77 4.68
N LEU A 175 -5.73 -7.72 4.87
CA LEU A 175 -6.55 -7.50 6.06
C LEU A 175 -7.63 -8.56 6.22
N GLN A 176 -8.28 -8.97 5.12
CA GLN A 176 -9.31 -10.00 5.13
C GLN A 176 -8.75 -11.39 5.42
N LYS A 177 -7.61 -11.73 4.80
CA LYS A 177 -6.97 -13.05 4.95
C LYS A 177 -6.09 -13.14 6.20
N ARG A 178 -5.80 -12.02 6.85
CA ARG A 178 -4.85 -11.93 7.96
C ARG A 178 -3.51 -12.57 7.62
N GLN A 179 -3.04 -12.31 6.41
CA GLN A 179 -1.81 -12.89 5.89
C GLN A 179 -1.09 -11.87 5.02
N ILE A 180 0.17 -11.61 5.35
CA ILE A 180 1.07 -10.73 4.61
C ILE A 180 1.88 -11.61 3.65
N PRO A 181 1.75 -11.42 2.33
CA PRO A 181 2.49 -12.23 1.35
C PRO A 181 3.97 -11.86 1.35
N LYS A 182 4.80 -12.82 0.91
CA LYS A 182 6.23 -12.57 0.70
C LYS A 182 6.50 -11.43 -0.27
N LEU A 183 7.59 -10.71 -0.04
CA LEU A 183 8.15 -9.73 -0.96
C LEU A 183 9.04 -10.46 -1.98
N VAL A 184 8.51 -10.66 -3.18
CA VAL A 184 9.26 -11.35 -4.25
C VAL A 184 10.46 -10.52 -4.71
N HIS A 185 11.49 -11.21 -5.21
CA HIS A 185 12.78 -10.65 -5.67
C HIS A 185 13.70 -10.07 -4.59
N PHE A 186 13.22 -9.88 -3.36
CA PHE A 186 14.07 -9.50 -2.23
C PHE A 186 14.98 -10.65 -1.79
N GLN A 187 16.27 -10.37 -1.64
CA GLN A 187 17.32 -11.29 -1.19
C GLN A 187 18.29 -10.61 -0.23
N ILE A 188 18.70 -9.36 -0.53
CA ILE A 188 19.76 -8.67 0.21
C ILE A 188 19.26 -7.28 0.63
N ARG A 189 19.41 -6.95 1.91
CA ARG A 189 19.07 -5.64 2.47
C ARG A 189 19.83 -4.51 1.78
N ASN A 190 19.14 -3.42 1.45
CA ASN A 190 19.76 -2.20 0.94
C ASN A 190 20.71 -1.59 1.99
N GLU A 191 21.99 -1.42 1.64
CA GLU A 191 23.05 -0.95 2.55
C GLU A 191 22.89 0.51 3.00
N LYS A 192 22.06 1.29 2.29
CA LYS A 192 21.83 2.72 2.57
C LYS A 192 20.80 2.95 3.68
N VAL A 193 20.27 1.87 4.28
CA VAL A 193 19.22 1.91 5.30
C VAL A 193 19.80 1.53 6.65
N ASP A 194 19.42 2.29 7.68
CA ASP A 194 19.81 2.03 9.06
C ASP A 194 18.98 0.89 9.67
N TRP A 195 19.40 -0.34 9.40
CA TRP A 195 18.72 -1.55 9.88
C TRP A 195 18.86 -1.80 11.38
N GLU A 196 19.81 -1.15 12.05
CA GLU A 196 20.02 -1.31 13.49
C GLU A 196 18.98 -0.52 14.27
N ASN A 197 18.64 0.68 13.80
CA ASN A 197 17.66 1.54 14.46
C ASN A 197 16.22 1.30 14.01
N PHE A 198 16.01 0.80 12.78
CA PHE A 198 14.66 0.55 12.27
C PHE A 198 14.23 -0.90 12.48
N GLN A 199 13.23 -1.12 13.34
CA GLN A 199 12.62 -2.43 13.55
C GLN A 199 11.68 -2.79 12.39
N ILE A 200 12.27 -3.10 11.24
CA ILE A 200 11.60 -3.43 9.97
C ILE A 200 11.85 -4.89 9.59
N ASN A 201 10.80 -5.54 9.11
CA ASN A 201 10.84 -6.85 8.47
C ASN A 201 10.48 -6.75 6.98
N LEU A 202 11.33 -7.29 6.12
CA LEU A 202 11.05 -7.49 4.70
C LEU A 202 10.79 -8.99 4.48
N PRO A 203 9.54 -9.41 4.21
CA PRO A 203 9.15 -10.80 4.34
C PRO A 203 9.68 -11.64 3.17
N THR A 204 10.58 -12.60 3.43
CA THR A 204 11.03 -13.59 2.43
C THR A 204 10.01 -14.71 2.22
N ASP A 205 9.15 -14.92 3.21
CA ASP A 205 8.04 -15.88 3.22
C ASP A 205 6.74 -15.19 3.63
N SER A 206 5.62 -15.91 3.48
CA SER A 206 4.34 -15.38 3.96
C SER A 206 4.35 -15.28 5.49
N VAL A 207 3.87 -14.15 6.02
CA VAL A 207 3.81 -13.87 7.46
C VAL A 207 2.34 -13.81 7.90
N GLU A 208 2.00 -14.46 9.01
CA GLU A 208 0.67 -14.34 9.61
C GLU A 208 0.48 -12.94 10.22
N TRP A 209 -0.73 -12.40 10.14
CA TRP A 209 -1.03 -11.12 10.78
C TRP A 209 -0.82 -11.20 12.30
N PRO A 210 -0.07 -10.28 12.93
CA PRO A 210 0.21 -10.38 14.36
C PRO A 210 -1.06 -10.32 15.23
N GLN A 211 -1.27 -11.35 16.05
CA GLN A 211 -2.50 -11.52 16.85
C GLN A 211 -2.80 -10.34 17.79
N LYS A 212 -1.77 -9.68 18.33
CA LYS A 212 -1.90 -8.56 19.28
C LYS A 212 -1.92 -7.18 18.61
N SER A 213 -1.75 -7.11 17.30
CA SER A 213 -1.76 -5.84 16.57
C SER A 213 -3.16 -5.46 16.14
N LYS A 214 -3.41 -4.14 16.01
CA LYS A 214 -4.61 -3.67 15.34
C LYS A 214 -4.63 -4.19 13.90
N ASN A 215 -5.82 -4.43 13.37
CA ASN A 215 -5.98 -4.83 11.97
C ASN A 215 -5.92 -3.58 11.06
N VAL A 216 -4.81 -2.83 11.15
CA VAL A 216 -4.58 -1.60 10.39
C VAL A 216 -3.36 -1.72 9.51
N ALA A 217 -3.37 -1.11 8.33
CA ALA A 217 -2.24 -1.07 7.42
C ALA A 217 -2.13 0.29 6.75
N GLY A 218 -0.91 0.72 6.43
CA GLY A 218 -0.67 1.89 5.59
C GLY A 218 -0.40 1.52 4.14
N CYS A 219 -0.75 2.37 3.18
CA CYS A 219 -0.21 2.29 1.83
C CYS A 219 0.28 3.63 1.30
N SER A 220 1.46 3.62 0.67
CA SER A 220 2.11 4.80 0.09
C SER A 220 2.09 4.78 -1.43
N SER A 221 1.96 5.96 -2.04
CA SER A 221 2.21 6.16 -3.47
C SER A 221 2.87 7.50 -3.73
N PHE A 222 4.01 7.49 -4.43
CA PHE A 222 4.81 8.66 -4.74
C PHE A 222 4.89 8.86 -6.24
N GLY A 223 4.41 10.00 -6.72
CA GLY A 223 4.41 10.34 -8.14
C GLY A 223 5.78 10.85 -8.57
N PHE A 224 6.16 10.55 -9.81
CA PHE A 224 7.40 11.03 -10.43
C PHE A 224 7.60 12.55 -10.32
N GLY A 225 6.51 13.34 -10.34
CA GLY A 225 6.55 14.81 -10.17
C GLY A 225 6.56 15.29 -8.71
N GLY A 226 6.81 14.41 -7.75
CA GLY A 226 6.89 14.70 -6.32
C GLY A 226 5.56 14.75 -5.58
N ALA A 227 4.42 14.46 -6.23
CA ALA A 227 3.12 14.39 -5.56
C ALA A 227 3.00 13.08 -4.75
N ASN A 228 2.77 13.18 -3.45
CA ASN A 228 2.77 12.03 -2.56
C ASN A 228 1.40 11.82 -1.93
N ALA A 229 1.04 10.56 -1.69
CA ALA A 229 -0.16 10.16 -0.98
C ALA A 229 0.12 8.99 -0.03
N HIS A 230 -0.54 9.00 1.12
CA HIS A 230 -0.57 7.85 2.04
C HIS A 230 -1.98 7.66 2.60
N LEU A 231 -2.45 6.42 2.62
CA LEU A 231 -3.74 6.04 3.20
C LEU A 231 -3.54 5.05 4.34
N VAL A 232 -4.39 5.13 5.36
CA VAL A 232 -4.45 4.19 6.48
C VAL A 232 -5.77 3.44 6.41
N LEU A 233 -5.72 2.13 6.27
CA LEU A 233 -6.87 1.23 6.17
C LEU A 233 -6.98 0.39 7.44
N GLU A 234 -8.21 0.04 7.79
CA GLU A 234 -8.54 -0.91 8.85
C GLU A 234 -9.40 -2.05 8.29
N ALA A 235 -9.27 -3.24 8.87
CA ALA A 235 -10.15 -4.36 8.55
C ALA A 235 -11.63 -3.98 8.77
N PRO A 236 -12.56 -4.60 8.01
CA PRO A 236 -13.97 -4.33 8.18
C PRO A 236 -14.43 -4.71 9.59
N PRO A 237 -15.44 -4.02 10.15
CA PRO A 237 -16.00 -4.40 11.44
C PRO A 237 -16.53 -5.85 11.39
N ASN A 238 -16.41 -6.58 12.50
CA ASN A 238 -16.91 -7.95 12.66
C ASN A 238 -18.45 -7.97 12.71
N ASN A 239 -19.12 -7.60 11.61
CA ASN A 239 -20.57 -7.63 11.47
C ASN A 239 -21.03 -8.77 10.54
N ARG A 240 -20.35 -9.92 10.58
CA ARG A 240 -21.00 -11.14 10.10
C ARG A 240 -22.16 -11.44 11.04
N LYS A 241 -23.36 -11.00 10.68
CA LYS A 241 -24.52 -11.87 10.92
C LYS A 241 -24.19 -13.19 10.22
N PRO A 242 -24.28 -14.35 10.89
CA PRO A 242 -24.16 -15.62 10.20
C PRO A 242 -25.26 -15.63 9.13
N SER A 243 -24.88 -15.37 7.88
CA SER A 243 -25.76 -15.65 6.76
C SER A 243 -25.99 -17.14 6.80
N GLN A 244 -27.23 -17.54 7.08
CA GLN A 244 -27.67 -18.90 6.85
C GLN A 244 -27.17 -19.28 5.46
N ARG A 245 -26.42 -20.38 5.40
CA ARG A 245 -26.11 -21.01 4.12
C ARG A 245 -27.44 -21.52 3.59
N GLU A 246 -28.12 -20.69 2.81
CA GLU A 246 -28.99 -21.23 1.78
C GLU A 246 -28.08 -21.67 0.65
N ASP A 247 -28.22 -22.96 0.35
CA ASP A 247 -27.69 -23.68 -0.80
C ASP A 247 -28.10 -22.94 -2.09
N ASP A 248 -27.28 -21.98 -2.53
CA ASP A 248 -27.40 -21.41 -3.87
C ASP A 248 -26.26 -21.97 -4.72
N SER A 249 -26.57 -23.07 -5.40
CA SER A 249 -25.77 -23.74 -6.42
C SER A 249 -25.57 -22.89 -7.70
N ARG A 250 -25.48 -21.57 -7.55
CA ARG A 250 -25.19 -20.61 -8.61
C ARG A 250 -23.79 -20.08 -8.42
N ASN A 251 -22.84 -20.76 -9.07
CA ASN A 251 -21.55 -20.24 -9.54
C ASN A 251 -21.11 -18.97 -8.77
N ASP A 252 -20.64 -19.15 -7.55
CA ASP A 252 -20.01 -18.10 -6.76
C ASP A 252 -18.85 -17.55 -7.60
N ILE A 253 -19.09 -16.38 -8.20
CA ILE A 253 -18.05 -15.51 -8.72
C ILE A 253 -17.33 -15.00 -7.46
N TYR A 254 -16.48 -15.85 -6.88
CA TYR A 254 -15.24 -15.36 -6.32
C TYR A 254 -14.66 -14.38 -7.35
N PRO A 255 -14.07 -13.24 -6.97
CA PRO A 255 -13.13 -12.60 -7.87
C PRO A 255 -11.96 -13.58 -8.01
N THR A 256 -12.10 -14.55 -8.90
CA THR A 256 -11.00 -15.15 -9.60
C THR A 256 -10.35 -13.97 -10.27
N VAL A 257 -9.20 -13.55 -9.76
CA VAL A 257 -8.30 -12.69 -10.52
C VAL A 257 -7.93 -13.51 -11.73
N HIS A 258 -8.71 -13.37 -12.81
CA HIS A 258 -8.38 -13.96 -14.10
C HIS A 258 -7.20 -13.15 -14.63
N PHE A 259 -6.00 -13.66 -14.37
CA PHE A 259 -4.82 -13.28 -15.10
C PHE A 259 -5.06 -13.74 -16.55
N CYS A 260 -5.38 -12.80 -17.42
CA CYS A 260 -5.35 -13.03 -18.86
C CYS A 260 -3.91 -12.76 -19.30
N PRO A 261 -3.06 -13.78 -19.51
CA PRO A 261 -1.80 -13.57 -20.17
C PRO A 261 -2.13 -13.15 -21.61
N LEU A 262 -1.85 -11.90 -21.95
CA LEU A 262 -1.75 -11.50 -23.35
C LEU A 262 -0.61 -12.34 -23.94
N ARG A 263 -0.96 -13.32 -24.77
CA ARG A 263 0.01 -13.95 -25.68
C ARG A 263 0.44 -12.87 -26.66
N VAL A 264 1.72 -12.50 -26.58
CA VAL A 264 2.41 -11.82 -27.68
C VAL A 264 2.68 -12.85 -28.77
#